data_AF-A0A950BAA8-F1
#
_entry.id   AF-A0A950BAA8-F1
#
_cell.length_a   1.000
_cell.length_b   1.000
_cell.length_c   1.000
_cell.angle_alpha   90.00
_cell.angle_beta   90.00
_cell.angle_gamma   90.00
#
_symmetry.space_group_name_H-M   'P 1'
#
loop_
_entity.id
_entity.type
_entity.pdbx_description
1 polymer ?
#
loop_
_entity_poly.entity_id
_entity_poly.type
_entity_poly.pdbx_seq_one_letter_code
_entity_poly.pdbx_strand_id
1 'polypeptide(L)'
;MSWEELGALSTFFTLIVIAASAIAAVIQLRHMSSSNQLSATLGLMERWATPEFRELSNYVFRGELDRRLADPHYREDLMSDHTDQIAHPEIAYLGLWETIGSIVKMRYISEEAFLDQAGLICIASWDKLAPVIAIMRRNGDLRQFDNFEYLASRAKLWEAAHPGSEFPKGTPRLPTPDPYPDDPRPQGG
;
A
#
# COMPACT_ATOMS: atom_id res chain seq x y z
N MET A 1 50.68 -26.60 30.97
CA MET A 1 49.65 -25.61 30.61
C MET A 1 49.97 -24.33 31.36
N SER A 2 50.30 -23.26 30.64
CA SER A 2 50.61 -21.97 31.27
C SER A 2 49.30 -21.27 31.66
N TRP A 3 49.36 -20.42 32.70
CA TRP A 3 48.21 -19.61 33.13
C TRP A 3 47.68 -18.69 32.02
N GLU A 4 48.51 -18.38 31.02
CA GLU A 4 48.17 -17.61 29.84
C GLU A 4 47.25 -18.38 28.87
N GLU A 5 47.44 -19.68 28.69
CA GLU A 5 46.58 -20.52 27.84
C GLU A 5 45.15 -20.61 28.42
N LEU A 6 45.04 -20.70 29.75
CA LEU A 6 43.75 -20.69 30.46
C LEU A 6 43.05 -19.32 30.35
N GLY A 7 43.80 -18.23 30.44
CA GLY A 7 43.28 -16.86 30.28
C GLY A 7 42.79 -16.58 28.84
N ALA A 8 43.54 -17.04 27.84
CA ALA A 8 43.16 -16.93 26.43
C ALA A 8 41.89 -17.75 26.14
N LEU A 9 41.80 -18.97 26.70
CA LEU A 9 40.62 -19.82 26.55
C LEU A 9 39.37 -19.17 27.18
N SER A 10 39.49 -18.58 28.36
CA SER A 10 38.39 -17.86 29.02
C SER A 10 37.89 -16.66 28.22
N THR A 11 38.82 -15.86 27.69
CA THR A 11 38.49 -14.71 26.83
C THR A 11 37.79 -15.14 25.55
N PHE A 12 38.25 -16.24 24.94
CA PHE A 12 37.62 -16.82 23.75
C PHE A 12 36.19 -17.31 24.02
N PHE A 13 35.96 -18.01 25.13
CA PHE A 13 34.61 -18.40 25.54
C PHE A 13 33.70 -17.20 25.81
N THR A 14 34.23 -16.16 26.45
CA THR A 14 33.49 -14.93 26.71
C THR A 14 33.04 -14.26 25.40
N LEU A 15 33.93 -14.20 24.41
CA LEU A 15 33.60 -13.68 23.07
C LEU A 15 32.48 -14.48 22.40
N ILE A 16 32.52 -15.81 22.49
CA ILE A 16 31.46 -16.69 21.94
C ILE A 16 30.12 -16.41 22.61
N VAL A 17 30.09 -16.28 23.95
CA VAL A 17 28.85 -16.00 24.69
C VAL A 17 28.26 -14.65 24.30
N ILE A 18 29.10 -13.62 24.15
CA ILE A 18 28.66 -12.29 23.70
C ILE A 18 28.11 -12.37 22.28
N ALA A 19 28.81 -13.04 21.37
CA ALA A 19 28.36 -13.20 19.98
C ALA A 19 27.02 -13.96 19.89
N ALA A 20 26.87 -15.05 20.65
CA ALA A 20 25.62 -15.81 20.72
C ALA A 20 24.47 -14.95 21.27
N SER A 21 24.73 -14.15 22.30
CA SER A 21 23.75 -13.23 22.90
C SER A 21 23.32 -12.14 21.92
N ALA A 22 24.26 -11.58 21.15
CA ALA A 22 23.97 -10.59 20.12
C ALA A 22 23.12 -11.18 18.99
N ILE A 23 23.42 -12.40 18.53
CA ILE A 23 22.61 -13.11 17.52
C ILE A 23 21.19 -13.35 18.04
N ALA A 24 21.06 -13.84 19.28
CA ALA A 24 19.76 -14.05 19.90
C ALA A 24 18.94 -12.75 20.00
N ALA A 25 19.57 -11.64 20.38
CA ALA A 25 18.93 -10.33 20.43
C ALA A 25 18.44 -9.87 19.04
N VAL A 26 19.26 -10.06 17.99
CA VAL A 26 18.86 -9.73 16.60
C VAL A 26 17.67 -10.58 16.14
N ILE A 27 17.65 -11.88 16.46
CA ILE A 27 16.54 -12.77 16.14
C ILE A 27 15.27 -12.32 16.88
N GLN A 28 15.37 -11.96 18.16
CA GLN A 28 14.24 -11.45 18.94
C GLN A 28 13.67 -10.15 18.34
N LEU A 29 14.53 -9.20 17.95
CA LEU A 29 14.11 -7.97 17.27
C LEU A 29 13.40 -8.26 15.94
N ARG A 30 13.86 -9.25 15.18
CA ARG A 30 13.22 -9.67 13.93
C ARG A 30 11.84 -10.29 14.16
N HIS A 31 11.65 -11.10 15.20
CA HIS A 31 10.32 -11.63 15.53
C HIS A 31 9.35 -10.51 15.94
N MET A 32 9.82 -9.52 16.70
CA MET A 32 9.02 -8.35 17.06
C MET A 32 8.62 -7.53 15.82
N SER A 33 9.52 -7.35 14.85
CA SER A 33 9.19 -6.62 13.61
C SER A 33 8.15 -7.35 12.77
N SER A 34 8.22 -8.69 12.65
CA SER A 34 7.19 -9.48 11.96
C SER A 34 5.83 -9.40 12.64
N SER A 35 5.80 -9.40 13.99
CA SER A 35 4.54 -9.23 14.75
C SER A 35 3.91 -7.84 14.52
N ASN A 36 4.75 -6.79 14.48
CA ASN A 36 4.29 -5.44 14.19
C ASN A 36 3.75 -5.31 12.76
N GLN A 37 4.40 -5.94 11.78
CA GLN A 37 3.95 -5.96 10.39
C GLN A 37 2.59 -6.65 10.23
N LEU A 38 2.38 -7.77 10.92
CA LEU A 38 1.08 -8.45 10.94
C LEU A 38 0.00 -7.55 11.51
N SER A 39 0.27 -6.89 12.64
CA SER A 39 -0.68 -5.98 13.28
C SER A 39 -1.05 -4.79 12.38
N ALA A 40 -0.06 -4.20 11.69
CA ALA A 40 -0.29 -3.13 10.72
C ALA A 40 -1.12 -3.60 9.53
N THR A 41 -0.84 -4.80 9.02
CA THR A 41 -1.58 -5.39 7.90
C THR A 41 -3.03 -5.67 8.28
N LEU A 42 -3.28 -6.25 9.46
CA LEU A 42 -4.64 -6.50 9.96
C LEU A 42 -5.42 -5.19 10.13
N GLY A 43 -4.82 -4.16 10.72
CA GLY A 43 -5.45 -2.85 10.86
C GLY A 43 -5.81 -2.21 9.51
N LEU A 44 -5.00 -2.42 8.47
CA LEU A 44 -5.32 -1.98 7.12
C LEU A 44 -6.50 -2.75 6.52
N MET A 45 -6.51 -4.07 6.67
CA MET A 45 -7.61 -4.93 6.20
C MET A 45 -8.94 -4.58 6.89
N GLU A 46 -8.92 -4.34 8.19
CA GLU A 46 -10.10 -3.89 8.95
C GLU A 46 -10.60 -2.55 8.41
N ARG A 47 -9.69 -1.61 8.13
CA ARG A 47 -10.05 -0.30 7.57
C ARG A 47 -10.64 -0.39 6.17
N TRP A 48 -10.21 -1.33 5.33
CA TRP A 48 -10.81 -1.58 4.02
C TRP A 48 -12.18 -2.28 4.09
N ALA A 49 -12.43 -3.04 5.16
CA ALA A 49 -13.71 -3.72 5.34
C ALA A 49 -14.85 -2.79 5.77
N THR A 50 -14.53 -1.57 6.22
CA THR A 50 -15.54 -0.68 6.80
C THR A 50 -16.54 -0.16 5.76
N PRO A 51 -17.78 0.18 6.18
CA PRO A 51 -18.77 0.81 5.31
C PRO A 51 -18.27 2.13 4.71
N GLU A 52 -17.55 2.93 5.49
CA GLU A 52 -17.04 4.24 5.07
C GLU A 52 -16.06 4.10 3.90
N PHE A 53 -15.15 3.12 3.95
CA PHE A 53 -14.26 2.85 2.82
C PHE A 53 -15.02 2.48 1.55
N ARG A 54 -16.08 1.66 1.69
CA ARG A 54 -16.93 1.28 0.57
C ARG A 54 -17.67 2.48 -0.01
N GLU A 55 -18.14 3.40 0.80
CA GLU A 55 -18.78 4.64 0.34
C GLU A 55 -17.80 5.53 -0.43
N LEU A 56 -16.59 5.74 0.10
CA LEU A 56 -15.54 6.50 -0.58
C LEU A 56 -15.15 5.86 -1.92
N SER A 57 -14.92 4.55 -1.92
CA SER A 57 -14.61 3.80 -3.14
C SER A 57 -15.75 3.89 -4.16
N ASN A 58 -17.00 3.74 -3.73
CA ASN A 58 -18.15 3.89 -4.61
C ASN A 58 -18.26 5.30 -5.21
N TYR A 59 -18.00 6.34 -4.43
CA TYR A 59 -17.98 7.72 -4.91
C TYR A 59 -16.97 7.91 -6.05
N VAL A 60 -15.75 7.38 -5.87
CA VAL A 60 -14.66 7.48 -6.84
C VAL A 60 -14.91 6.62 -8.10
N PHE A 61 -15.38 5.39 -7.93
CA PHE A 61 -15.45 4.41 -9.03
C PHE A 61 -16.82 4.34 -9.73
N ARG A 62 -17.93 4.79 -9.12
CA ARG A 62 -19.27 4.71 -9.73
C ARG A 62 -19.68 5.95 -10.53
N GLY A 63 -18.71 6.80 -10.91
CA GLY A 63 -18.90 7.94 -11.81
C GLY A 63 -19.40 9.24 -11.16
N GLU A 64 -19.67 9.26 -9.85
CA GLU A 64 -20.05 10.49 -9.16
C GLU A 64 -18.90 11.50 -9.14
N LEU A 65 -17.66 11.05 -8.88
CA LEU A 65 -16.48 11.90 -8.99
C LEU A 65 -16.35 12.51 -10.40
N ASP A 66 -16.48 11.70 -11.45
CA ASP A 66 -16.38 12.15 -12.84
C ASP A 66 -17.46 13.22 -13.14
N ARG A 67 -18.68 13.02 -12.64
CA ARG A 67 -19.80 13.98 -12.76
C ARG A 67 -19.51 15.29 -12.03
N ARG A 68 -18.96 15.22 -10.82
CA ARG A 68 -18.63 16.39 -9.99
C ARG A 68 -17.47 17.18 -10.56
N LEU A 69 -16.43 16.49 -11.05
CA LEU A 69 -15.30 17.11 -11.73
C LEU A 69 -15.69 17.80 -13.04
N ALA A 70 -16.85 17.54 -13.64
CA ALA A 70 -17.36 18.29 -14.78
C ALA A 70 -17.81 19.72 -14.39
N ASP A 71 -18.19 19.95 -13.13
CA ASP A 71 -18.59 21.26 -12.60
C ASP A 71 -17.37 22.17 -12.34
N PRO A 72 -17.28 23.34 -12.99
CA PRO A 72 -16.22 24.31 -12.72
C PRO A 72 -16.11 24.76 -11.27
N HIS A 73 -17.23 24.97 -10.57
CA HIS A 73 -17.20 25.43 -9.18
C HIS A 73 -16.63 24.38 -8.24
N TYR A 74 -16.91 23.11 -8.52
CA TYR A 74 -16.33 22.01 -7.77
C TYR A 74 -14.80 21.95 -7.92
N ARG A 75 -14.30 22.19 -9.14
CA ARG A 75 -12.85 22.26 -9.39
C ARG A 75 -12.21 23.49 -8.76
N GLU A 76 -12.94 24.61 -8.67
CA GLU A 76 -12.48 25.81 -7.97
C GLU A 76 -12.33 25.57 -6.47
N ASP A 77 -13.29 24.87 -5.85
CA ASP A 77 -13.24 24.54 -4.42
C ASP A 77 -12.07 23.59 -4.08
N LEU A 78 -11.76 22.66 -4.98
CA LEU A 78 -10.57 21.80 -4.87
C LEU A 78 -9.23 22.57 -4.87
N MET A 79 -9.21 23.80 -5.39
CA MET A 79 -8.01 24.64 -5.40
C MET A 79 -7.90 25.53 -4.15
N SER A 80 -8.87 25.45 -3.23
CA SER A 80 -8.88 26.19 -1.97
C SER A 80 -7.92 25.58 -0.95
N ASP A 81 -7.26 26.41 -0.13
CA ASP A 81 -6.37 25.95 0.95
C ASP A 81 -7.10 25.16 2.05
N HIS A 82 -8.44 25.32 2.16
CA HIS A 82 -9.26 24.73 3.22
C HIS A 82 -10.44 23.95 2.62
N THR A 83 -10.14 22.93 1.82
CA THR A 83 -11.19 22.09 1.25
C THR A 83 -11.88 21.24 2.33
N ASP A 84 -13.20 21.31 2.40
CA ASP A 84 -14.00 20.51 3.33
C ASP A 84 -14.03 19.04 2.91
N GLN A 85 -13.52 18.15 3.76
CA GLN A 85 -13.49 16.70 3.50
C GLN A 85 -14.88 16.06 3.46
N ILE A 86 -15.90 16.71 4.03
CA ILE A 86 -17.29 16.26 3.94
C ILE A 86 -17.85 16.57 2.54
N ALA A 87 -17.52 17.73 1.99
CA ALA A 87 -17.91 18.13 0.64
C ALA A 87 -17.07 17.42 -0.46
N HIS A 88 -15.87 16.95 -0.10
CA HIS A 88 -14.91 16.29 -1.00
C HIS A 88 -14.49 14.90 -0.51
N PRO A 89 -15.36 13.87 -0.66
CA PRO A 89 -15.04 12.49 -0.27
C PRO A 89 -13.78 11.92 -0.94
N GLU A 90 -13.47 12.35 -2.16
CA GLU A 90 -12.26 11.97 -2.88
C GLU A 90 -10.98 12.42 -2.17
N ILE A 91 -11.00 13.51 -1.39
CA ILE A 91 -9.86 13.94 -0.57
C ILE A 91 -9.67 12.99 0.61
N ALA A 92 -10.74 12.54 1.25
CA ALA A 92 -10.65 11.53 2.30
C ALA A 92 -10.08 10.20 1.75
N TYR A 93 -10.48 9.83 0.54
CA TYR A 93 -9.96 8.65 -0.15
C TYR A 93 -8.48 8.81 -0.54
N LEU A 94 -8.07 9.98 -1.03
CA LEU A 94 -6.68 10.33 -1.27
C LEU A 94 -5.84 10.27 0.01
N GLY A 95 -6.34 10.82 1.12
CA GLY A 95 -5.67 10.78 2.42
C GLY A 95 -5.45 9.36 2.95
N LEU A 96 -6.37 8.45 2.66
CA LEU A 96 -6.19 7.03 2.95
C LEU A 96 -5.02 6.45 2.15
N TRP A 97 -5.01 6.64 0.83
CA TRP A 97 -3.94 6.15 -0.03
C TRP A 97 -2.57 6.75 0.31
N GLU A 98 -2.54 8.03 0.68
CA GLU A 98 -1.34 8.71 1.15
C GLU A 98 -0.80 8.08 2.44
N THR A 99 -1.69 7.76 3.38
CA THR A 99 -1.34 7.04 4.62
C THR A 99 -0.77 5.66 4.30
N ILE A 100 -1.40 4.92 3.38
CA ILE A 100 -0.94 3.59 2.94
C ILE A 100 0.45 3.68 2.28
N GLY A 101 0.64 4.64 1.38
CA GLY A 101 1.93 4.87 0.74
C GLY A 101 3.02 5.16 1.76
N SER A 102 2.70 5.95 2.79
CA SER A 102 3.63 6.30 3.86
C SER A 102 4.03 5.08 4.70
N ILE A 103 3.08 4.25 5.13
CA ILE A 103 3.38 3.04 5.92
C ILE A 103 4.15 1.97 5.13
N VAL A 104 3.89 1.83 3.82
CA VAL A 104 4.65 0.94 2.93
C VAL A 104 6.07 1.46 2.74
N LYS A 105 6.22 2.76 2.43
CA LYS A 105 7.52 3.41 2.26
C LYS A 105 8.39 3.32 3.52
N MET A 106 7.78 3.44 4.70
CA MET A 106 8.45 3.27 6.00
C MET A 106 8.67 1.80 6.40
N ARG A 107 8.27 0.82 5.56
CA ARG A 107 8.42 -0.63 5.76
C ARG A 107 7.69 -1.19 6.98
N TYR A 108 6.61 -0.52 7.41
CA TYR A 108 5.69 -1.06 8.42
C TYR A 108 4.82 -2.18 7.86
N ILE A 109 4.63 -2.22 6.54
CA ILE A 109 4.01 -3.31 5.80
C ILE A 109 5.00 -3.74 4.71
N SER A 110 5.04 -5.04 4.40
CA SER A 110 5.84 -5.55 3.28
C SER A 110 5.32 -4.98 1.96
N GLU A 111 6.20 -4.31 1.21
CA GLU A 111 5.85 -3.75 -0.10
C GLU A 111 5.38 -4.85 -1.06
N GLU A 112 6.11 -5.96 -1.17
CA GLU A 112 5.76 -7.08 -2.06
C GLU A 112 4.39 -7.66 -1.72
N ALA A 113 4.12 -7.90 -0.43
CA ALA A 113 2.84 -8.45 0.01
C ALA A 113 1.68 -7.49 -0.27
N PHE A 114 1.91 -6.18 -0.13
CA PHE A 114 0.93 -5.17 -0.47
C PHE A 114 0.66 -5.13 -1.98
N LEU A 115 1.71 -5.17 -2.80
CA LEU A 115 1.60 -5.04 -4.24
C LEU A 115 0.93 -6.26 -4.88
N ASP A 116 1.22 -7.47 -4.41
CA ASP A 116 0.51 -8.69 -4.84
C ASP A 116 -0.99 -8.62 -4.49
N GLN A 117 -1.32 -8.16 -3.28
CA GLN A 117 -2.71 -8.12 -2.83
C GLN A 117 -3.53 -6.96 -3.44
N ALA A 118 -2.93 -5.78 -3.59
CA ALA A 118 -3.65 -4.53 -3.82
C ALA A 118 -2.99 -3.60 -4.83
N GLY A 119 -1.96 -4.05 -5.55
CA GLY A 119 -1.29 -3.27 -6.60
C GLY A 119 -2.27 -2.78 -7.66
N LEU A 120 -3.12 -3.67 -8.19
CA LEU A 120 -4.11 -3.32 -9.22
C LEU A 120 -5.13 -2.27 -8.76
N ILE A 121 -5.65 -2.38 -7.53
CA ILE A 121 -6.60 -1.38 -7.00
C ILE A 121 -5.90 -0.06 -6.70
N CYS A 122 -4.63 -0.08 -6.29
CA CYS A 122 -3.81 1.13 -6.15
C CYS A 122 -3.64 1.85 -7.50
N ILE A 123 -3.36 1.11 -8.57
CA ILE A 123 -3.22 1.66 -9.93
C ILE A 123 -4.54 2.28 -10.38
N ALA A 124 -5.65 1.53 -10.28
CA ALA A 124 -6.97 2.01 -10.67
C ALA A 124 -7.38 3.27 -9.88
N SER A 125 -7.06 3.31 -8.58
CA SER A 125 -7.32 4.48 -7.73
C SER A 125 -6.49 5.68 -8.16
N TRP A 126 -5.21 5.47 -8.50
CA TRP A 126 -4.35 6.54 -9.00
C TRP A 126 -4.89 7.11 -10.30
N ASP A 127 -5.24 6.26 -11.26
CA ASP A 127 -5.71 6.70 -12.57
C ASP A 127 -7.04 7.49 -12.45
N LYS A 128 -7.91 7.13 -11.50
CA LYS A 128 -9.13 7.90 -11.18
C LYS A 128 -8.89 9.21 -10.45
N LEU A 129 -7.93 9.27 -9.54
CA LEU A 129 -7.69 10.44 -8.68
C LEU A 129 -6.62 11.40 -9.23
N ALA A 130 -5.82 10.98 -10.21
CA ALA A 130 -4.79 11.81 -10.81
C ALA A 130 -5.30 13.19 -11.30
N PRO A 131 -6.50 13.31 -11.92
CA PRO A 131 -7.06 14.61 -12.29
C PRO A 131 -7.31 15.52 -11.07
N VAL A 132 -7.78 14.96 -9.95
CA VAL A 132 -8.02 15.69 -8.70
C VAL A 132 -6.70 16.23 -8.16
N ILE A 133 -5.69 15.37 -8.03
CA ILE A 133 -4.34 15.74 -7.58
C ILE A 133 -3.77 16.84 -8.48
N ALA A 134 -3.92 16.70 -9.81
CA ALA A 134 -3.43 17.67 -10.78
C ALA A 134 -4.13 19.04 -10.64
N ILE A 135 -5.39 19.09 -10.23
CA ILE A 135 -6.10 20.35 -9.94
C ILE A 135 -5.55 20.97 -8.65
N MET A 136 -5.46 20.18 -7.57
CA MET A 136 -5.00 20.67 -6.27
C MET A 136 -3.56 21.21 -6.34
N ARG A 137 -2.67 20.52 -7.06
CA ARG A 137 -1.26 20.93 -7.26
C ARG A 137 -1.08 22.20 -8.11
N ARG A 138 -2.13 22.75 -8.74
CA ARG A 138 -2.01 24.02 -9.50
C ARG A 138 -1.75 25.22 -8.59
N ASN A 139 -2.41 25.24 -7.44
CA ASN A 139 -2.33 26.34 -6.48
C ASN A 139 -1.69 25.89 -5.15
N GLY A 140 -1.61 24.58 -4.88
CA GLY A 140 -0.99 24.01 -3.69
C GLY A 140 0.47 23.56 -3.86
N ASP A 141 0.96 22.82 -2.87
CA ASP A 141 2.31 22.21 -2.91
C ASP A 141 2.35 21.06 -3.92
N LEU A 142 3.38 21.05 -4.80
CA LEU A 142 3.63 19.97 -5.74
C LEU A 142 3.83 18.61 -5.05
N ARG A 143 4.20 18.61 -3.76
CA ARG A 143 4.45 17.42 -2.94
C ARG A 143 3.18 16.79 -2.37
N GLN A 144 2.03 17.39 -2.62
CA GLN A 144 0.77 16.86 -2.11
C GLN A 144 0.52 15.46 -2.69
N PHE A 145 0.30 14.48 -1.83
CA PHE A 145 0.08 13.07 -2.18
C PHE A 145 1.31 12.33 -2.78
N ASP A 146 2.53 12.77 -2.45
CA ASP A 146 3.78 12.12 -2.87
C ASP A 146 3.88 10.63 -2.48
N ASN A 147 3.36 10.24 -1.31
CA ASN A 147 3.48 8.85 -0.89
C ASN A 147 2.50 7.96 -1.66
N PHE A 148 1.32 8.47 -2.01
CA PHE A 148 0.42 7.78 -2.93
C PHE A 148 1.02 7.68 -4.34
N GLU A 149 1.61 8.76 -4.87
CA GLU A 149 2.30 8.75 -6.16
C GLU A 149 3.45 7.73 -6.20
N TYR A 150 4.26 7.69 -5.14
CA TYR A 150 5.27 6.67 -4.95
C TYR A 150 4.65 5.27 -4.99
N LEU A 151 3.61 5.00 -4.19
CA LEU A 151 2.98 3.68 -4.13
C LEU A 151 2.40 3.25 -5.48
N ALA A 152 1.69 4.14 -6.16
CA ALA A 152 1.14 3.87 -7.49
C ALA A 152 2.26 3.59 -8.52
N SER A 153 3.36 4.34 -8.46
CA SER A 153 4.53 4.08 -9.31
C SER A 153 5.15 2.71 -9.04
N ARG A 154 5.25 2.30 -7.77
CA ARG A 154 5.73 0.97 -7.39
C ARG A 154 4.79 -0.13 -7.87
N ALA A 155 3.47 0.07 -7.75
CA ALA A 155 2.47 -0.87 -8.25
C ALA A 155 2.58 -1.05 -9.77
N LYS A 156 2.71 0.05 -10.54
CA LYS A 156 2.89 -0.02 -12.01
C LYS A 156 4.16 -0.80 -12.40
N LEU A 157 5.26 -0.59 -11.68
CA LEU A 157 6.51 -1.33 -11.91
C LEU A 157 6.37 -2.82 -11.56
N TRP A 158 5.64 -3.13 -10.49
CA TRP A 158 5.38 -4.50 -10.06
C TRP A 158 4.55 -5.29 -11.06
N GLU A 159 3.44 -4.72 -11.54
CA GLU A 159 2.59 -5.33 -12.57
C GLU A 159 3.35 -5.57 -13.88
N ALA A 160 4.20 -4.61 -14.27
CA ALA A 160 5.06 -4.78 -15.45
C ALA A 160 6.08 -5.92 -15.29
N ALA A 161 6.54 -6.19 -14.07
CA ALA A 161 7.46 -7.28 -13.75
C ALA A 161 6.76 -8.64 -13.57
N HIS A 162 5.48 -8.65 -13.20
CA HIS A 162 4.69 -9.85 -12.89
C HIS A 162 3.42 -9.98 -13.76
N PRO A 163 3.53 -10.01 -15.09
CA PRO A 163 2.37 -10.08 -15.97
C PRO A 163 1.62 -11.42 -15.78
N GLY A 164 0.35 -11.36 -15.37
CA GLY A 164 -0.53 -12.54 -15.32
C GLY A 164 -0.76 -13.17 -13.94
N SER A 165 -0.61 -12.37 -12.87
CA SER A 165 -0.81 -12.74 -11.46
C SER A 165 0.31 -13.61 -10.88
N GLU A 166 0.63 -13.40 -9.59
CA GLU A 166 1.57 -14.25 -8.83
C GLU A 166 0.99 -15.62 -8.47
N PHE A 167 0.07 -16.13 -9.28
CA PHE A 167 -0.56 -17.42 -9.03
C PHE A 167 0.53 -18.50 -8.86
N PRO A 168 0.48 -19.28 -7.77
CA PRO A 168 1.58 -20.18 -7.42
C PRO A 168 1.95 -21.12 -8.57
N LYS A 169 3.24 -21.15 -8.93
CA LYS A 169 3.76 -22.00 -10.01
C LYS A 169 3.47 -23.46 -9.70
N GLY A 170 2.97 -24.20 -10.69
CA GLY A 170 2.64 -25.62 -10.56
C GLY A 170 1.28 -25.92 -9.93
N THR A 171 0.54 -24.90 -9.46
CA THR A 171 -0.84 -25.07 -9.04
C THR A 171 -1.76 -25.04 -10.27
N PRO A 172 -2.68 -26.00 -10.44
CA PRO A 172 -3.67 -25.94 -11.52
C PRO A 172 -4.72 -24.85 -11.21
N ARG A 173 -5.07 -24.03 -12.20
CA ARG A 173 -6.22 -23.13 -12.10
C ARG A 173 -7.51 -23.95 -12.22
N LEU A 174 -8.50 -23.65 -11.37
CA LEU A 174 -9.83 -24.25 -11.49
C LEU A 174 -10.56 -23.68 -12.72
N PRO A 175 -11.31 -24.50 -13.47
CA PRO A 175 -12.12 -24.00 -14.57
C PRO A 175 -13.22 -23.07 -14.04
N THR A 176 -13.29 -21.87 -14.59
CA THR A 176 -14.32 -20.86 -14.29
C THR A 176 -15.16 -20.62 -15.54
N PRO A 177 -16.07 -21.54 -15.92
CA PRO A 177 -16.92 -21.36 -17.09
C PRO A 177 -17.87 -20.19 -16.84
N ASP A 178 -18.01 -19.34 -17.86
CA ASP A 178 -18.99 -18.26 -17.87
C ASP A 178 -20.38 -18.85 -18.13
N PRO A 179 -21.35 -18.72 -17.19
CA PRO A 179 -22.72 -19.22 -17.40
C PRO A 179 -23.51 -18.40 -18.43
N TYR A 180 -23.04 -17.21 -18.81
CA TYR A 180 -23.72 -16.31 -19.74
C TYR A 180 -22.79 -15.84 -20.86
N PRO A 181 -22.27 -16.75 -21.71
CA PRO A 181 -21.25 -16.41 -22.72
C PRO A 181 -21.77 -15.47 -23.83
N ASP A 182 -23.09 -15.40 -24.00
CA ASP A 182 -23.76 -14.54 -24.98
C ASP A 182 -24.01 -13.12 -24.45
N ASP A 183 -23.81 -12.88 -23.15
CA ASP A 183 -23.98 -11.55 -22.59
C ASP A 183 -22.91 -10.61 -23.18
N PRO A 184 -23.30 -9.40 -23.59
CA PRO A 184 -22.35 -8.44 -24.13
C PRO A 184 -21.33 -8.08 -23.05
N ARG A 185 -20.05 -8.32 -23.32
CA ARG A 185 -18.98 -7.87 -22.44
C ARG A 185 -19.08 -6.34 -22.30
N PRO A 186 -19.09 -5.80 -21.07
CA PRO A 186 -19.06 -4.36 -20.89
C PRO A 186 -17.82 -3.81 -21.59
N GLN A 187 -18.01 -2.83 -22.47
CA GLN A 187 -16.91 -2.19 -23.18
C GLN A 187 -16.12 -1.31 -22.21
N GLY A 188 -15.02 -1.85 -21.67
CA GLY A 188 -13.98 -1.08 -20.98
C GLY A 188 -14.35 -0.62 -19.57
N GLY A 189 -13.65 -1.19 -18.58
CA GLY A 189 -13.41 -0.59 -17.27
C GLY A 189 -11.94 -0.21 -17.16
#